data_AF-A0A645EGY4-F1
#
_entry.id   AF-A0A645EGY4-F1
#
_cell.length_a   1.000
_cell.length_b   1.000
_cell.length_c   1.000
_cell.angle_alpha   90.00
_cell.angle_beta   90.00
_cell.angle_gamma   90.00
#
_symmetry.space_group_name_H-M   'P 1'
#
loop_
_entity.id
_entity.type
_entity.pdbx_description
1 polymer ?
#
loop_
_entity_poly.entity_id
_entity_poly.type
_entity_poly.pdbx_seq_one_letter_code
_entity_poly.pdbx_strand_id
1 'polypeptide(L)'
;MDFVAMDIKNSPQSYAKTVGVANFDLAPVRESAAFLLSGAVEYEFRTTVVDELHTARDFEDIATWLAGAKAYFLQAFVDSGGLLQSGLHPANEAQMQAYANALRRTIPQVTIRGM
;
A
#
# COMPACT_ATOMS: atom_id res chain seq x y z
N MET A 1 -18.61 7.64 -13.70
CA MET A 1 -18.27 7.26 -12.32
C MET A 1 -16.90 7.85 -12.05
N ASP A 2 -16.82 8.84 -11.17
CA ASP A 2 -15.55 9.42 -10.74
C ASP A 2 -15.07 8.60 -9.53
N PHE A 3 -14.10 7.73 -9.77
CA PHE A 3 -13.53 6.82 -8.77
C PHE A 3 -12.01 6.91 -8.84
N VAL A 4 -11.37 7.10 -7.69
CA VAL A 4 -9.92 7.23 -7.60
C VAL A 4 -9.31 6.01 -6.94
N ALA A 5 -8.39 5.34 -7.62
CA ALA A 5 -7.50 4.37 -6.99
C ALA A 5 -6.14 5.03 -6.74
N MET A 6 -5.71 5.08 -5.48
CA MET A 6 -4.41 5.64 -5.11
C MET A 6 -3.47 4.54 -4.63
N ASP A 7 -2.30 4.46 -5.27
CA ASP A 7 -1.24 3.58 -4.81
C ASP A 7 -0.51 4.16 -3.60
N ILE A 8 -0.52 3.40 -2.52
CA ILE A 8 0.32 3.59 -1.35
C ILE A 8 1.48 2.61 -1.49
N LYS A 9 2.65 3.13 -1.86
CA LYS A 9 3.81 2.29 -2.15
C LYS A 9 4.42 1.68 -0.91
N ASN A 10 4.35 2.34 0.24
CA ASN A 10 4.81 1.78 1.51
C ASN A 10 4.38 2.64 2.71
N SER A 11 4.87 2.29 3.91
CA SER A 11 4.87 3.19 5.07
C SER A 11 5.61 4.50 4.75
N PRO A 12 5.29 5.59 5.47
CA PRO A 12 6.00 6.86 5.29
C PRO A 12 7.54 6.76 5.40
N GLN A 13 8.03 5.88 6.27
CA GLN A 13 9.45 5.68 6.56
C GLN A 13 10.15 4.88 5.46
N SER A 14 9.46 3.89 4.88
CA SER A 14 10.00 3.03 3.83
C SER A 14 9.71 3.53 2.41
N TYR A 15 8.92 4.60 2.26
CA TYR A 15 8.43 5.06 0.96
C TYR A 15 9.55 5.37 -0.03
N ALA A 16 10.58 6.12 0.40
CA ALA A 16 11.72 6.51 -0.44
C ALA A 16 12.50 5.29 -0.95
N LYS A 17 12.70 4.28 -0.08
CA LYS A 17 13.33 3.00 -0.45
C LYS A 17 12.51 2.31 -1.54
N THR A 18 11.19 2.25 -1.37
CA THR A 18 10.30 1.51 -2.28
C THR A 18 10.16 2.17 -3.65
N VAL A 19 10.20 3.51 -3.73
CA VAL A 19 10.16 4.21 -5.02
C VAL A 19 11.54 4.37 -5.67
N GLY A 20 12.62 3.98 -4.98
CA GLY A 20 13.99 4.08 -5.49
C GLY A 20 14.52 5.51 -5.62
N VAL A 21 13.92 6.49 -4.92
CA VAL A 21 14.32 7.90 -4.96
C VAL A 21 14.82 8.32 -3.59
N ALA A 22 16.12 8.60 -3.49
CA ALA A 22 16.70 9.14 -2.26
C ALA A 22 16.11 10.52 -1.93
N ASN A 23 15.85 10.78 -0.65
CA ASN A 23 15.23 12.03 -0.17
C ASN A 23 13.88 12.36 -0.83
N PHE A 24 13.11 11.34 -1.21
CA PHE A 24 11.78 11.52 -1.79
C PHE A 24 10.88 12.36 -0.88
N ASP A 25 10.30 13.44 -1.42
CA ASP A 25 9.32 14.25 -0.70
C ASP A 25 7.95 13.55 -0.69
N LEU A 26 7.55 13.11 0.50
CA LEU A 26 6.27 12.43 0.72
C LEU A 26 5.10 13.42 0.86
N ALA A 27 5.34 14.73 0.96
CA ALA A 27 4.29 15.70 1.22
C ALA A 27 3.14 15.65 0.19
N PRO A 28 3.37 15.57 -1.13
CA PRO A 28 2.29 15.49 -2.11
C PRO A 28 1.45 14.20 -2.00
N VAL A 29 2.08 13.10 -1.61
CA VAL A 29 1.39 11.81 -1.36
C VAL A 29 0.50 11.93 -0.14
N ARG A 30 0.96 12.57 0.94
CA ARG A 30 0.15 12.81 2.14
C ARG A 30 -1.02 13.73 1.86
N GLU A 31 -0.81 14.80 1.10
CA GLU A 31 -1.86 15.71 0.68
C GLU A 31 -2.95 14.98 -0.11
N SER A 32 -2.55 14.17 -1.10
CA SER A 32 -3.48 13.37 -1.90
C SER A 32 -4.26 12.37 -1.05
N ALA A 33 -3.58 11.65 -0.14
CA ALA A 33 -4.24 10.71 0.75
C ALA A 33 -5.22 11.42 1.70
N ALA A 34 -4.85 12.57 2.25
CA ALA A 34 -5.72 13.37 3.12
C ALA A 34 -6.96 13.89 2.38
N PHE A 35 -6.82 14.31 1.12
CA PHE A 35 -7.94 14.70 0.28
C PHE A 35 -8.91 13.53 0.06
N LEU A 36 -8.41 12.33 -0.25
CA LEU A 36 -9.27 11.15 -0.40
C LEU A 36 -9.96 10.80 0.92
N LEU A 37 -9.23 10.83 2.03
CA LEU A 37 -9.79 10.60 3.37
C LEU A 37 -10.90 11.60 3.73
N SER A 38 -10.93 12.79 3.15
CA SER A 38 -12.02 13.76 3.35
C SER A 38 -13.36 13.28 2.77
N GLY A 39 -13.36 12.25 1.91
CA GLY A 39 -14.56 11.67 1.30
C GLY A 39 -15.17 12.51 0.19
N ALA A 40 -14.42 13.44 -0.41
CA ALA A 40 -14.91 14.30 -1.50
C ALA A 40 -15.20 13.53 -2.80
N VAL A 41 -14.60 12.35 -2.97
CA VAL A 41 -14.79 11.42 -4.10
C VAL A 41 -14.75 9.99 -3.56
N GLU A 42 -15.35 9.03 -4.27
CA GLU A 42 -15.19 7.62 -3.93
C GLU A 42 -13.80 7.12 -4.34
N TYR A 43 -13.18 6.30 -3.48
CA TYR A 43 -11.79 5.91 -3.66
C TYR A 43 -11.46 4.52 -3.08
N GLU A 44 -10.32 3.99 -3.53
CA GLU A 44 -9.61 2.90 -2.87
C GLU A 44 -8.12 3.24 -2.70
N PHE A 45 -7.53 2.80 -1.57
CA PHE A 45 -6.07 2.71 -1.46
C PHE A 45 -5.59 1.32 -1.86
N ARG A 46 -4.38 1.23 -2.41
CA ARG A 46 -3.79 -0.04 -2.82
C ARG A 46 -2.29 -0.10 -2.56
N THR A 47 -1.79 -1.30 -2.24
CA THR A 47 -0.35 -1.61 -2.28
C THR A 47 -0.09 -2.85 -3.11
N THR A 48 0.92 -2.79 -3.99
CA THR A 48 1.55 -3.97 -4.57
C THR A 48 2.62 -4.47 -3.61
N VAL A 49 2.39 -5.64 -3.02
CA VAL A 49 3.23 -6.21 -1.96
C VAL A 49 4.37 -7.02 -2.59
N VAL A 50 5.58 -6.56 -2.32
CA VAL A 50 6.85 -7.19 -2.71
C VAL A 50 7.58 -7.60 -1.44
N ASP A 51 8.03 -8.85 -1.35
CA ASP A 51 8.59 -9.45 -0.14
C ASP A 51 9.80 -8.65 0.39
N GLU A 52 10.68 -8.20 -0.50
CA GLU A 52 11.91 -7.49 -0.16
C GLU A 52 11.70 -6.04 0.30
N LEU A 53 10.51 -5.48 0.03
CA LEU A 53 10.19 -4.06 0.25
C LEU A 53 9.19 -3.83 1.37
N HIS A 54 8.51 -4.87 1.84
CA HIS A 54 7.43 -4.71 2.83
C HIS A 54 7.60 -5.62 4.03
N THR A 55 7.29 -5.08 5.20
CA THR A 55 7.29 -5.80 6.46
C THR A 55 5.94 -5.64 7.16
N ALA A 56 5.68 -6.46 8.18
CA ALA A 56 4.47 -6.31 8.99
C ALA A 56 4.39 -4.91 9.63
N ARG A 57 5.53 -4.36 10.04
CA ARG A 57 5.63 -3.04 10.64
C ARG A 57 5.20 -1.94 9.67
N ASP A 58 5.57 -2.06 8.38
CA ASP A 58 5.16 -1.08 7.37
C ASP A 58 3.64 -0.98 7.27
N PHE A 59 2.93 -2.11 7.33
CA PHE A 59 1.47 -2.12 7.28
C PHE A 59 0.79 -1.62 8.56
N GLU A 60 1.41 -1.78 9.73
CA GLU A 60 0.96 -1.11 10.95
C GLU A 60 1.07 0.42 10.84
N ASP A 61 2.17 0.90 10.27
CA ASP A 61 2.42 2.32 10.09
C ASP A 61 1.51 2.90 8.98
N ILE A 62 1.21 2.15 7.92
CA ILE A 62 0.18 2.50 6.93
C ILE A 62 -1.21 2.56 7.58
N ALA A 63 -1.58 1.55 8.37
CA ALA A 63 -2.87 1.51 9.06
C ALA A 63 -3.07 2.74 9.97
N THR A 64 -2.00 3.17 10.64
CA THR A 64 -2.00 4.36 11.49
C THR A 64 -2.12 5.64 10.64
N TRP A 65 -1.34 5.76 9.57
CA TRP A 65 -1.36 6.92 8.69
C TRP A 65 -2.72 7.13 8.00
N LEU A 66 -3.34 6.03 7.54
CA LEU A 66 -4.59 6.08 6.77
C LEU A 66 -5.80 5.65 7.60
N ALA A 67 -5.73 5.81 8.93
CA ALA A 67 -6.85 5.51 9.82
C ALA A 67 -8.10 6.30 9.39
N GLY A 68 -9.23 5.60 9.25
CA GLY A 68 -10.48 6.17 8.72
C GLY A 68 -10.68 5.99 7.21
N ALA A 69 -9.72 5.39 6.49
CA ALA A 69 -9.94 5.00 5.10
C ALA A 69 -11.12 4.03 4.97
N LYS A 70 -11.88 4.13 3.88
CA LYS A 70 -13.02 3.24 3.61
C LYS A 70 -12.60 1.86 3.14
N ALA A 71 -11.63 1.78 2.22
CA ALA A 71 -11.21 0.55 1.57
C ALA A 71 -9.71 0.53 1.23
N TYR A 72 -9.10 -0.65 1.39
CA TYR A 72 -7.71 -0.93 1.05
C TYR A 72 -7.55 -2.27 0.33
N PHE A 73 -6.75 -2.29 -0.73
CA PHE A 73 -6.46 -3.50 -1.49
C PHE A 73 -4.97 -3.86 -1.41
N LEU A 74 -4.68 -5.09 -1.01
CA LEU A 74 -3.35 -5.68 -1.12
C LEU A 74 -3.30 -6.51 -2.40
N GLN A 75 -2.33 -6.23 -3.25
CA GLN A 75 -2.10 -6.97 -4.47
C GLN A 75 -0.74 -7.66 -4.37
N ALA A 76 -0.70 -8.99 -4.46
CA ALA A 76 0.58 -9.69 -4.52
C ALA A 76 1.34 -9.26 -5.78
N PHE A 77 2.64 -9.01 -5.62
CA PHE A 77 3.52 -8.79 -6.76
C PHE A 77 3.57 -10.04 -7.65
N VAL A 78 3.61 -9.85 -8.97
CA VAL A 78 3.80 -10.92 -9.93
C VAL A 78 4.89 -10.48 -10.89
N ASP A 79 5.93 -11.30 -11.03
CA ASP A 79 6.98 -11.05 -12.02
C ASP A 79 6.43 -11.29 -13.42
N SER A 80 6.32 -10.22 -14.21
CA SER A 80 5.86 -10.25 -15.59
C SER A 80 6.99 -10.46 -16.61
N GLY A 81 8.23 -10.64 -16.16
CA GLY A 81 9.42 -10.83 -17.00
C GLY A 81 10.00 -9.55 -17.61
N GLY A 82 9.40 -8.39 -17.33
CA GLY A 82 9.81 -7.07 -17.85
C GLY A 82 10.36 -6.13 -16.77
N LEU A 83 10.79 -6.65 -15.63
CA LEU A 83 11.22 -5.83 -14.49
C LEU A 83 12.56 -5.15 -14.77
N LEU A 84 12.66 -3.88 -14.37
CA LEU A 84 13.92 -3.13 -14.37
C LEU A 84 14.92 -3.65 -13.33
N GLN A 85 14.42 -4.35 -12.30
CA GLN A 85 15.20 -4.93 -11.22
C GLN A 85 14.84 -6.39 -11.02
N SER A 86 15.85 -7.26 -11.03
CA SER A 86 15.73 -8.68 -10.73
C SER A 86 15.73 -8.93 -9.21
N GLY A 87 15.19 -10.08 -8.79
CA GLY A 87 15.24 -10.54 -7.40
C GLY A 87 14.16 -9.97 -6.50
N LEU A 88 13.02 -9.58 -7.08
CA LEU A 88 11.80 -9.25 -6.35
C LEU A 88 10.86 -10.44 -6.37
N HIS A 89 10.27 -10.77 -5.23
CA HIS A 89 9.40 -11.94 -5.10
C HIS A 89 8.00 -11.58 -4.60
N PRO A 90 6.98 -12.38 -4.98
CA PRO A 90 5.67 -12.31 -4.33
C PRO A 90 5.80 -12.60 -2.84
N ALA A 91 5.15 -11.79 -2.01
CA ALA A 91 4.91 -12.18 -0.61
C ALA A 91 4.00 -13.43 -0.57
N ASN A 92 4.26 -14.33 0.37
CA ASN A 92 3.46 -15.54 0.53
C ASN A 92 2.10 -15.27 1.18
N GLU A 93 1.20 -16.24 1.13
CA GLU A 93 -0.16 -16.15 1.70
C GLU A 93 -0.17 -15.72 3.17
N ALA A 94 0.71 -16.29 4.00
CA ALA A 94 0.75 -15.97 5.43
C ALA A 94 1.18 -14.51 5.67
N GLN A 95 2.14 -14.00 4.91
CA GLN A 95 2.54 -12.60 4.94
C GLN A 95 1.40 -11.69 4.49
N MET A 96 0.78 -11.99 3.34
CA MET A 96 -0.34 -11.22 2.81
C MET A 96 -1.50 -11.13 3.81
N GLN A 97 -1.83 -12.24 4.46
CA GLN A 97 -2.87 -12.28 5.49
C GLN A 97 -2.47 -11.47 6.74
N ALA A 98 -1.22 -11.56 7.18
CA ALA A 98 -0.72 -10.77 8.31
C ALA A 98 -0.80 -9.26 8.03
N TYR A 99 -0.42 -8.83 6.82
CA TYR A 99 -0.49 -7.45 6.39
C TYR A 99 -1.93 -6.94 6.29
N ALA A 100 -2.83 -7.77 5.74
CA ALA A 100 -4.25 -7.44 5.71
C ALA A 100 -4.83 -7.27 7.12
N ASN A 101 -4.44 -8.14 8.06
CA ASN A 101 -4.88 -8.05 9.46
C ASN A 101 -4.37 -6.78 10.15
N ALA A 102 -3.15 -6.32 9.86
CA ALA A 102 -2.63 -5.07 10.38
C ALA A 102 -3.48 -3.87 9.92
N LEU A 103 -3.83 -3.81 8.62
CA LEU A 103 -4.69 -2.76 8.05
C LEU A 103 -6.11 -2.78 8.62
N ARG A 104 -6.68 -3.97 8.85
CA ARG A 104 -8.05 -4.13 9.37
C ARG A 104 -8.27 -3.52 10.76
N ARG A 105 -7.21 -3.18 11.48
CA ARG A 105 -7.29 -2.54 12.80
C ARG A 105 -7.92 -1.14 12.72
N THR A 106 -7.76 -0.45 11.59
CA THR A 106 -8.24 0.93 11.40
C THR A 106 -9.01 1.14 10.10
N ILE A 107 -8.98 0.17 9.18
CA ILE A 107 -9.64 0.22 7.88
C ILE A 107 -10.64 -0.94 7.78
N PRO A 108 -11.96 -0.68 7.64
CA PRO A 108 -12.98 -1.71 7.74
C PRO A 108 -13.00 -2.67 6.55
N GLN A 109 -12.68 -2.19 5.33
CA GLN A 109 -12.68 -3.02 4.13
C GLN A 109 -11.24 -3.23 3.65
N VAL A 110 -10.71 -4.43 3.86
CA VAL A 110 -9.38 -4.83 3.38
C VAL A 110 -9.46 -6.14 2.62
N THR A 111 -9.09 -6.09 1.35
CA THR A 111 -9.17 -7.23 0.42
C THR A 111 -7.80 -7.55 -0.15
N ILE A 112 -7.46 -8.85 -0.20
CA ILE A 112 -6.29 -9.34 -0.92
C ILE A 112 -6.73 -9.73 -2.33
N ARG A 113 -5.95 -9.34 -3.35
CA ARG A 113 -6.15 -9.65 -4.76
C ARG A 113 -4.90 -10.34 -5.31
N GLY A 114 -5.08 -11.30 -6.22
CA GLY A 114 -3.99 -11.94 -6.96
C GLY A 114 -3.24 -13.03 -6.19
N MET A 115 -3.95 -13.78 -5.34
CA MET A 115 -3.48 -15.07 -4.80
C MET A 115 -4.13 -16.21 -5.56
#